data_AF-A0A6L9YR78-F1
#
_entry.id   AF-A0A6L9YR78-F1
#
_cell.length_a   1.000
_cell.length_b   1.000
_cell.length_c   1.000
_cell.angle_alpha   90.00
_cell.angle_beta   90.00
_cell.angle_gamma   90.00
#
_symmetry.space_group_name_H-M   'P 1'
#
loop_
_entity.id
_entity.type
_entity.pdbx_description
1 polymer ?
#
loop_
_entity_poly.entity_id
_entity_poly.type
_entity_poly.pdbx_seq_one_letter_code
_entity_poly.pdbx_strand_id
1 'polypeptide(L)'
;MTEIPVLATLDETTDLPEEERLRLFVQQQQAIIGLLAQQNQALEKQLKELTERISQLEEELRQKKKLSKKPQLKASKLNQGIESQQQSSKRPGSAHSSKKQGFVVNEERKIDLEELPEGARFNGYREYDVL
;
A
#
# COMPACT_ATOMS: atom_id res chain seq x y z
N MET A 1 26.25 -4.72 -23.14
CA MET A 1 27.57 -4.28 -22.67
C MET A 1 28.09 -3.27 -23.67
N THR A 2 27.73 -2.00 -23.50
CA THR A 2 28.34 -0.89 -24.23
C THR A 2 29.56 -0.47 -23.42
N GLU A 3 30.69 -1.14 -23.69
CA GLU A 3 32.01 -0.71 -23.26
C GLU A 3 32.13 0.78 -23.60
N ILE A 4 32.42 1.64 -22.63
CA ILE A 4 32.77 3.04 -22.88
C ILE A 4 34.22 3.00 -23.36
N PRO A 5 34.53 3.12 -24.67
CA PRO A 5 35.88 2.89 -25.20
C PRO A 5 36.87 4.02 -24.84
N VAL A 6 36.47 4.92 -23.94
CA VAL A 6 37.02 6.27 -23.89
C VAL A 6 38.04 6.43 -22.75
N LEU A 7 38.08 5.51 -21.78
CA LEU A 7 39.05 5.57 -20.67
C LEU A 7 40.49 5.20 -21.05
N ALA A 8 40.72 4.67 -22.26
CA ALA A 8 42.02 4.13 -22.66
C ALA A 8 43.07 5.17 -23.08
N THR A 9 42.74 6.47 -23.18
CA THR A 9 43.67 7.48 -23.75
C THR A 9 44.33 8.40 -22.73
N LEU A 10 44.08 8.25 -21.43
CA LEU A 10 44.65 9.16 -20.42
C LEU A 10 46.18 9.02 -20.31
N ASP A 11 46.74 7.85 -20.62
CA ASP A 11 48.17 7.58 -20.55
C ASP A 11 48.98 8.17 -21.73
N GLU A 12 48.33 8.57 -22.84
CA GLU A 12 49.01 9.16 -24.02
C GLU A 12 49.04 10.70 -24.00
N THR A 13 48.39 11.34 -23.02
CA THR A 13 48.23 12.81 -22.97
C THR A 13 49.23 13.51 -22.03
N THR A 14 50.13 12.78 -21.38
CA THR A 14 51.04 13.33 -20.37
C THR A 14 52.00 14.39 -20.90
N ASP A 15 52.29 14.38 -22.20
CA ASP A 15 53.25 15.28 -22.85
C ASP A 15 52.62 16.55 -23.43
N LEU A 16 51.30 16.72 -23.32
CA LEU A 16 50.57 17.91 -23.79
C LEU A 16 50.54 19.02 -22.72
N PRO A 17 50.53 20.30 -23.13
CA PRO A 17 50.33 21.41 -22.19
C PRO A 17 49.00 21.25 -21.44
N GLU A 18 49.00 21.62 -20.15
CA GLU A 18 47.90 21.36 -19.21
C GLU A 18 46.54 21.85 -19.74
N GLU A 19 46.51 23.01 -20.40
CA GLU A 19 45.29 23.58 -20.97
C GLU A 19 44.65 22.71 -22.06
N GLU A 20 45.46 22.09 -22.92
CA GLU A 20 44.97 21.24 -24.01
C GLU A 20 44.45 19.90 -23.48
N ARG A 21 45.11 19.35 -22.45
CA ARG A 21 44.66 18.15 -21.74
C ARG A 21 43.29 18.37 -21.10
N LEU A 22 43.12 19.49 -20.40
CA LEU A 22 41.85 19.84 -19.76
C LEU A 22 40.73 20.04 -20.78
N ARG A 23 41.01 20.69 -21.91
CA ARG A 23 40.03 20.84 -23.01
C ARG A 23 39.59 19.50 -23.57
N LEU A 24 40.55 18.60 -23.84
CA LEU A 24 40.25 17.26 -24.33
C LEU A 24 39.41 16.46 -23.33
N PHE A 25 39.76 16.52 -22.04
CA PHE A 25 39.02 15.86 -20.97
C PHE A 25 37.58 16.38 -20.84
N VAL A 26 37.37 17.69 -20.92
CA VAL A 26 36.02 18.28 -20.90
C VAL A 26 35.21 17.84 -22.13
N GLN A 27 35.80 17.85 -23.32
CA GLN A 27 35.13 17.38 -24.54
C GLN A 27 34.76 15.89 -24.45
N GLN A 28 35.66 15.08 -23.91
CA GLN A 28 35.46 13.66 -23.66
C GLN A 28 34.30 13.43 -22.68
N GLN A 29 34.26 14.15 -21.57
CA GLN A 29 33.17 14.08 -20.60
C GLN A 29 31.84 14.51 -21.22
N GLN A 30 31.81 15.56 -22.03
CA GLN A 30 30.60 16.00 -22.73
C GLN A 30 30.06 14.90 -23.67
N ALA A 31 30.94 14.20 -24.38
CA ALA A 31 30.56 13.07 -25.22
C ALA A 31 29.97 11.91 -24.40
N ILE A 32 30.57 11.58 -23.26
CA ILE A 32 30.07 10.53 -22.35
C ILE A 32 28.69 10.92 -21.80
N ILE A 33 28.52 12.16 -21.34
CA ILE A 33 27.23 12.66 -20.83
C ILE A 33 26.16 12.56 -21.93
N GLY A 34 26.48 12.95 -23.16
CA GLY A 34 25.55 12.82 -24.30
C GLY A 34 25.13 11.38 -24.56
N LEU A 35 26.09 10.45 -24.56
CA LEU A 35 25.81 9.02 -24.77
C LEU A 35 24.94 8.44 -23.65
N LEU A 36 25.22 8.79 -22.39
CA LEU A 36 24.43 8.35 -21.24
C LEU A 36 23.01 8.93 -21.29
N ALA A 37 22.85 10.19 -21.67
CA ALA A 37 21.54 10.80 -21.84
C ALA A 37 20.70 10.05 -22.90
N GLN A 38 21.31 9.68 -24.02
CA GLN A 38 20.64 8.90 -25.06
C GLN A 38 20.26 7.49 -24.57
N GLN A 39 21.14 6.81 -23.83
CA GLN A 39 20.82 5.51 -23.23
C GLN A 39 19.66 5.61 -22.23
N ASN A 40 19.68 6.61 -21.34
CA ASN A 40 18.60 6.83 -20.39
C ASN A 40 17.26 7.08 -21.10
N GLN A 41 17.26 7.89 -22.15
CA GLN A 41 16.05 8.13 -22.93
C GLN A 41 15.52 6.85 -23.61
N ALA A 42 16.41 5.98 -24.10
CA ALA A 42 16.01 4.71 -24.69
C ALA A 42 15.41 3.76 -23.63
N LEU A 43 16.05 3.67 -22.46
CA LEU A 43 15.55 2.86 -21.34
C LEU A 43 14.21 3.36 -20.82
N GLU A 44 14.02 4.67 -20.71
CA GLU A 44 12.73 5.26 -20.30
C GLU A 44 11.60 4.92 -21.27
N LYS A 45 11.87 4.93 -22.58
CA LYS A 45 10.88 4.51 -23.59
C LYS A 45 10.51 3.04 -23.42
N GLN A 46 11.51 2.17 -23.29
CA GLN A 46 11.28 0.74 -23.07
C GLN A 46 10.48 0.47 -21.79
N LEU A 47 10.79 1.17 -20.70
CA LEU A 47 10.04 1.04 -19.45
C LEU A 47 8.57 1.46 -19.60
N LYS A 48 8.29 2.54 -20.33
CA LYS A 48 6.91 2.97 -20.61
C LYS A 48 6.14 1.92 -21.42
N GLU A 49 6.74 1.43 -22.50
CA GLU A 49 6.14 0.39 -23.35
C GLU A 49 5.86 -0.90 -22.57
N LEU A 50 6.82 -1.35 -21.76
CA LEU A 50 6.65 -2.55 -20.93
C LEU A 50 5.57 -2.35 -19.84
N THR A 51 5.52 -1.17 -19.22
CA THR A 51 4.52 -0.86 -18.19
C THR A 51 3.11 -0.85 -18.79
N GLU A 52 2.94 -0.23 -19.96
CA GLU A 52 1.67 -0.26 -20.70
C GLU A 52 1.29 -1.69 -21.11
N ARG A 53 2.25 -2.51 -21.53
CA ARG A 53 1.98 -3.89 -21.91
C ARG A 53 1.56 -4.73 -20.70
N ILE A 54 2.21 -4.54 -19.56
CA ILE A 54 1.88 -5.23 -18.31
C ILE A 54 0.46 -4.84 -17.88
N SER A 55 0.11 -3.56 -17.88
CA SER A 55 -1.23 -3.12 -17.47
C SER A 55 -2.33 -3.72 -18.35
N GLN A 56 -2.14 -3.75 -19.68
CA GLN A 56 -3.05 -4.42 -20.61
C GLN A 56 -3.20 -5.91 -20.31
N LEU A 57 -2.09 -6.63 -20.10
CA LEU A 57 -2.10 -8.06 -19.81
C LEU A 57 -2.75 -8.36 -18.45
N GLU A 58 -2.54 -7.52 -17.44
CA GLU A 58 -3.20 -7.63 -16.14
C GLU A 58 -4.72 -7.43 -16.26
N GLU A 59 -5.16 -6.47 -17.07
CA GLU A 59 -6.58 -6.27 -17.37
C GLU A 59 -7.20 -7.47 -18.08
N GLU A 60 -6.53 -7.99 -19.11
CA GLU A 60 -6.96 -9.20 -19.82
C GLU A 60 -7.05 -10.42 -18.88
N LEU A 61 -6.05 -10.62 -18.02
CA LEU A 61 -6.04 -11.69 -17.04
C LEU A 61 -7.20 -11.54 -16.04
N ARG A 62 -7.47 -10.31 -15.61
CA ARG A 62 -8.56 -10.04 -14.66
C ARG A 62 -9.93 -10.29 -15.28
N GLN A 63 -10.14 -9.91 -16.54
CA GLN A 63 -11.34 -10.24 -17.30
C GLN A 63 -11.51 -11.75 -17.46
N LYS A 64 -10.45 -12.44 -17.92
CA LYS A 64 -10.48 -13.91 -18.15
C LYS A 64 -10.72 -14.69 -16.87
N LYS A 65 -10.11 -14.29 -15.75
CA LYS A 65 -10.27 -14.98 -14.47
C LYS A 65 -11.55 -14.58 -13.71
N LYS A 66 -12.39 -13.67 -14.26
CA LYS A 66 -13.57 -13.10 -13.58
C LYS A 66 -13.27 -12.64 -12.14
N LEU A 67 -12.01 -12.26 -11.86
CA LEU A 67 -11.63 -11.82 -10.53
C LEU A 67 -12.21 -10.42 -10.32
N SER A 68 -13.16 -10.33 -9.39
CA SER A 68 -13.58 -9.03 -8.85
C SER A 68 -12.36 -8.31 -8.28
N LYS A 69 -12.37 -6.97 -8.34
CA LYS A 69 -11.31 -6.11 -7.80
C LYS A 69 -11.04 -6.56 -6.35
N LYS A 70 -9.77 -6.74 -5.96
CA LYS A 70 -9.42 -7.09 -4.58
C LYS A 70 -10.14 -6.09 -3.65
N PRO A 71 -10.99 -6.56 -2.70
CA PRO A 71 -11.75 -5.65 -1.87
C PRO A 71 -10.80 -4.77 -1.07
N GLN A 72 -11.00 -3.46 -1.13
CA GLN A 72 -10.31 -2.53 -0.25
C GLN A 72 -10.95 -2.66 1.14
N LEU A 73 -10.38 -3.54 1.97
CA LEU A 73 -10.79 -3.68 3.37
C LEU A 73 -10.30 -2.44 4.13
N LYS A 74 -11.23 -1.65 4.67
CA LYS A 74 -10.90 -0.56 5.59
C LYS A 74 -10.42 -1.15 6.93
N ALA A 75 -9.58 -0.39 7.64
CA ALA A 75 -9.14 -0.77 8.98
C ALA A 75 -10.34 -1.03 9.92
N SER A 76 -10.18 -2.02 10.81
CA SER A 76 -11.23 -2.38 11.77
C SER A 76 -11.56 -1.21 12.68
N LYS A 77 -12.83 -0.83 12.74
CA LYS A 77 -13.37 0.18 13.66
C LYS A 77 -13.79 -0.40 15.01
N LEU A 78 -13.47 -1.67 15.29
CA LEU A 78 -13.92 -2.40 16.49
C LEU A 78 -13.61 -1.67 17.80
N ASN A 79 -12.53 -0.87 17.80
CA ASN A 79 -12.05 -0.12 18.95
C ASN A 79 -12.24 1.41 18.83
N GLN A 80 -12.94 1.89 17.80
CA GLN A 80 -13.30 3.31 17.73
C GLN A 80 -14.44 3.55 18.72
N GLY A 81 -14.38 4.67 19.47
CA GLY A 81 -15.30 4.96 20.57
C GLY A 81 -16.75 4.74 20.18
N ILE A 82 -17.55 4.20 21.11
CA ILE A 82 -18.95 3.88 20.91
C ILE A 82 -19.69 5.18 20.56
N GLU A 83 -19.94 5.41 19.27
CA GLU A 83 -20.94 6.39 18.85
C GLU A 83 -22.27 5.90 19.40
N SER A 84 -22.96 6.75 20.17
CA SER A 84 -24.27 6.47 20.73
C SER A 84 -25.16 5.86 19.65
N GLN A 85 -25.53 4.58 19.78
CA GLN A 85 -26.42 3.91 18.85
C GLN A 85 -27.72 4.70 18.78
N GLN A 86 -27.91 5.47 17.71
CA GLN A 86 -29.19 6.10 17.42
C GLN A 86 -30.23 4.99 17.30
N GLN A 87 -31.32 5.13 18.04
CA GLN A 87 -32.45 4.20 18.04
C GLN A 87 -32.94 3.99 16.61
N SER A 88 -32.56 2.86 16.00
CA SER A 88 -33.02 2.51 14.66
C SER A 88 -34.51 2.18 14.73
N SER A 89 -35.26 2.61 13.72
CA SER A 89 -36.68 2.31 13.58
C SER A 89 -36.95 0.80 13.66
N LYS A 90 -38.07 0.43 14.30
CA LYS A 90 -38.48 -0.98 14.50
C LYS A 90 -38.58 -1.69 13.15
N ARG A 91 -37.84 -2.80 13.01
CA ARG A 91 -37.88 -3.65 11.81
C ARG A 91 -39.24 -4.35 11.70
N PRO A 92 -39.73 -4.64 10.48
CA PRO A 92 -40.94 -5.43 10.29
C PRO A 92 -40.81 -6.78 11.02
N GLY A 93 -41.87 -7.19 11.74
CA GLY A 93 -41.86 -8.35 12.64
C GLY A 93 -41.57 -8.03 14.12
N SER A 94 -41.22 -6.79 14.46
CA SER A 94 -41.02 -6.32 15.85
C SER A 94 -42.30 -6.32 16.71
N ALA A 95 -43.48 -6.60 16.13
CA ALA A 95 -44.77 -6.59 16.81
C ALA A 95 -45.15 -7.93 17.48
N HIS A 96 -44.30 -8.97 17.37
CA HIS A 96 -44.55 -10.25 18.05
C HIS A 96 -44.38 -10.13 19.57
N SER A 97 -45.19 -10.88 20.34
CA SER A 97 -45.03 -10.92 21.79
C SER A 97 -43.68 -11.54 22.14
N SER A 98 -42.97 -10.91 23.07
CA SER A 98 -41.69 -11.42 23.55
C SER A 98 -41.93 -12.68 24.37
N LYS A 99 -41.17 -13.74 24.08
CA LYS A 99 -41.12 -14.96 24.92
C LYS A 99 -40.60 -14.68 26.35
N LYS A 100 -40.02 -13.50 26.60
CA LYS A 100 -39.55 -13.06 27.92
C LYS A 100 -40.64 -12.40 28.78
N GLN A 101 -41.91 -12.40 28.36
CA GLN A 101 -43.02 -11.97 29.22
C GLN A 101 -43.12 -12.90 30.45
N GLY A 102 -42.45 -12.52 31.54
CA GLY A 102 -42.38 -13.30 32.79
C GLY A 102 -40.98 -13.85 33.13
N PHE A 103 -39.95 -13.53 32.35
CA PHE A 103 -38.57 -13.90 32.71
C PHE A 103 -38.10 -13.10 33.92
N VAL A 104 -37.70 -13.80 34.99
CA VAL A 104 -37.11 -13.21 36.19
C VAL A 104 -35.65 -13.67 36.28
N VAL A 105 -34.73 -12.71 36.30
CA VAL A 105 -33.30 -12.99 36.53
C VAL A 105 -33.13 -13.32 38.02
N ASN A 106 -32.64 -14.53 38.32
CA ASN A 106 -32.47 -14.97 39.70
C ASN A 106 -31.28 -14.28 40.38
N GLU A 107 -30.14 -14.19 39.71
CA GLU A 107 -28.92 -13.59 40.26
C GLU A 107 -28.01 -13.09 39.14
N GLU A 108 -27.46 -11.89 39.30
CA GLU A 108 -26.42 -11.32 38.46
C GLU A 108 -25.24 -10.96 39.36
N ARG A 109 -24.04 -11.44 39.03
CA ARG A 109 -22.80 -11.06 39.71
C ARG A 109 -21.80 -10.53 38.70
N LYS A 110 -21.24 -9.36 38.98
CA LYS A 110 -20.08 -8.83 38.26
C LYS A 110 -18.83 -9.42 38.90
N ILE A 111 -17.95 -9.97 38.07
CA ILE A 111 -16.68 -10.55 38.49
C ILE A 111 -15.59 -9.55 38.16
N ASP A 112 -14.96 -8.99 39.20
CA ASP A 112 -13.83 -8.09 39.04
C ASP A 112 -12.54 -8.92 38.88
N LEU A 113 -11.59 -8.41 38.10
CA LEU A 113 -10.29 -9.03 37.85
C LEU A 113 -9.26 -8.40 38.80
N GLU A 114 -8.40 -9.23 39.42
CA GLU A 114 -7.41 -8.77 40.41
C GLU A 114 -6.27 -7.94 39.79
N GLU A 115 -5.85 -8.24 38.56
CA GLU A 115 -4.80 -7.50 37.85
C GLU A 115 -5.22 -7.18 36.42
N LEU A 116 -5.26 -5.90 36.06
CA LEU A 116 -5.43 -5.44 34.69
C LEU A 116 -4.09 -4.93 34.14
N PRO A 117 -3.66 -5.38 32.95
CA PRO A 117 -2.48 -4.82 32.31
C PRO A 117 -2.74 -3.36 31.87
N GLU A 118 -1.67 -2.57 31.83
CA GLU A 118 -1.73 -1.15 31.46
C GLU A 118 -2.32 -0.97 30.05
N GLY A 119 -3.38 -0.16 29.94
CA GLY A 119 -4.10 0.07 28.69
C GLY A 119 -5.23 -0.91 28.38
N ALA A 120 -5.50 -1.90 29.24
CA ALA A 120 -6.67 -2.75 29.12
C ALA A 120 -7.97 -1.95 29.29
N ARG A 121 -8.94 -2.20 28.42
CA ARG A 121 -10.28 -1.60 28.52
C ARG A 121 -11.36 -2.60 28.18
N PHE A 122 -12.50 -2.45 28.84
CA PHE A 122 -13.69 -3.24 28.58
C PHE A 122 -14.45 -2.68 27.37
N ASN A 123 -14.64 -3.50 26.32
CA ASN A 123 -15.31 -3.09 25.08
C ASN A 123 -16.85 -3.17 25.15
N GLY A 124 -17.43 -3.51 26.30
CA GLY A 124 -18.88 -3.68 26.46
C GLY A 124 -19.37 -5.08 26.07
N TYR A 125 -20.55 -5.45 26.56
CA TYR A 125 -21.33 -6.56 26.02
C TYR A 125 -22.41 -6.00 25.08
N ARG A 126 -22.74 -6.74 24.02
CA ARG A 126 -23.99 -6.50 23.29
C ARG A 126 -25.06 -7.37 23.92
N GLU A 127 -26.16 -6.77 24.31
CA GLU A 127 -27.36 -7.52 24.65
C GLU A 127 -27.89 -8.15 23.36
N TYR A 128 -28.06 -9.47 23.36
CA TYR A 128 -28.70 -10.20 22.27
C TYR A 128 -29.68 -11.22 22.84
N ASP A 129 -30.81 -11.37 22.16
CA ASP A 129 -31.77 -12.40 22.48
C ASP A 129 -31.38 -13.68 21.75
N VAL A 130 -31.18 -14.77 22.50
CA VAL A 130 -31.09 -16.13 21.95
C VAL A 130 -32.51 -16.67 21.87
N LEU A 131 -32.99 -16.96 20.66
CA LEU A 131 -34.39 -17.33 20.36
C LEU A 131 -34.74 -18.80 20.59
#